data_AF-A0A9E5LTM2-F1
#
_entry.id   AF-A0A9E5LTM2-F1
#
_cell.length_a   1.000
_cell.length_b   1.000
_cell.length_c   1.000
_cell.angle_alpha   90.00
_cell.angle_beta   90.00
_cell.angle_gamma   90.00
#
_symmetry.space_group_name_H-M   'P 1'
#
loop_
_entity.id
_entity.type
_entity.pdbx_description
1 polymer ?
#
loop_
_entity_poly.entity_id
_entity_poly.type
_entity_poly.pdbx_seq_one_letter_code
_entity_poly.pdbx_strand_id
1 'polypeptide(L)'
;MATGTAATVQFNDVVGGTYALGAIQITGTSAALDLNAAITNASSLSVSGASDLGANVTTSGTQTYTGAVTLSASPTLTTTSNTITFSSTVNAVDATDRDLTFGSGSGNVIFTGAVGTTYNLGTITDIAGQTLTFSDAVTANTIANYGTLLFNANAAKTISPAITDNGTTTIQVISNTDSNIS
;
A
#
# COMPACT_ATOMS: atom_id res chain seq x y z
N MET A 1 -4.50 27.16 12.57
CA MET A 1 -5.56 26.15 12.38
C MET A 1 -6.27 26.49 11.08
N ALA A 2 -6.03 25.77 9.99
CA ALA A 2 -6.70 26.01 8.72
C ALA A 2 -7.91 25.07 8.63
N THR A 3 -9.11 25.62 8.53
CA THR A 3 -10.34 24.89 8.21
C THR A 3 -10.79 25.33 6.83
N GLY A 4 -10.65 24.46 5.83
CA GLY A 4 -11.04 24.72 4.46
C GLY A 4 -11.71 23.48 3.85
N THR A 5 -12.76 23.73 3.07
CA THR A 5 -13.44 22.80 2.16
C THR A 5 -12.44 21.83 1.50
N ALA A 6 -12.61 20.52 1.72
CA ALA A 6 -11.79 19.43 1.16
C ALA A 6 -10.33 19.82 0.83
N ALA A 7 -9.55 20.17 1.86
CA ALA A 7 -8.16 20.55 1.67
C ALA A 7 -7.32 19.32 1.30
N THR A 8 -6.80 19.32 0.08
CA THR A 8 -5.70 18.41 -0.27
C THR A 8 -4.43 18.93 0.41
N VAL A 9 -3.77 18.08 1.19
CA VAL A 9 -2.45 18.36 1.75
C VAL A 9 -1.42 17.93 0.73
N GLN A 10 -0.76 18.91 0.11
CA GLN A 10 0.27 18.67 -0.89
C GLN A 10 1.67 18.79 -0.28
N PHE A 11 2.52 17.80 -0.53
CA PHE A 11 3.95 17.84 -0.18
C PHE A 11 4.80 17.80 -1.44
N ASN A 12 5.29 18.98 -1.86
CA ASN A 12 6.16 19.14 -3.04
C ASN A 12 7.65 19.00 -2.70
N ASP A 13 7.99 19.05 -1.42
CA ASP A 13 9.35 18.90 -0.92
C ASP A 13 9.41 17.80 0.15
N VAL A 14 10.63 17.31 0.42
CA VAL A 14 10.86 16.24 1.40
C VAL A 14 10.33 16.64 2.77
N VAL A 15 9.54 15.74 3.37
CA VAL A 15 9.04 15.86 4.74
C VAL A 15 9.92 15.02 5.68
N GLY A 16 10.27 15.60 6.83
CA GLY A 16 11.10 14.97 7.87
C GLY A 16 12.60 15.17 7.68
N GLY A 17 13.13 14.95 6.47
CA GLY A 17 14.53 15.23 6.15
C GLY A 17 15.49 14.66 7.20
N THR A 18 16.32 15.50 7.81
CA THR A 18 17.29 15.08 8.85
C THR A 18 16.67 14.80 10.22
N TYR A 19 15.46 15.29 10.49
CA TYR A 19 14.87 15.27 11.83
C TYR A 19 13.75 14.24 11.93
N ALA A 20 13.74 13.52 13.06
CA ALA A 20 12.60 12.68 13.40
C ALA A 20 11.35 13.55 13.59
N LEU A 21 10.26 13.16 12.94
CA LEU A 21 8.94 13.74 13.15
C LEU A 21 8.10 12.80 14.01
N GLY A 22 7.09 13.38 14.65
CA GLY A 22 6.01 12.60 15.26
C GLY A 22 5.07 12.00 14.20
N ALA A 23 3.86 11.68 14.63
CA ALA A 23 2.82 11.15 13.77
C ALA A 23 2.33 12.22 12.79
N ILE A 24 2.26 11.88 11.50
CA ILE A 24 1.60 12.71 10.49
C ILE A 24 0.17 12.18 10.34
N GLN A 25 -0.80 13.04 10.59
CA GLN A 25 -2.22 12.71 10.50
C GLN A 25 -2.94 13.70 9.57
N ILE A 26 -3.50 13.19 8.49
CA ILE A 26 -4.35 13.93 7.55
C ILE A 26 -5.78 13.42 7.76
N THR A 27 -6.50 14.10 8.66
CA THR A 27 -7.79 13.63 9.18
C THR A 27 -8.99 14.29 8.51
N GLY A 28 -10.06 13.51 8.34
CA GLY A 28 -11.29 13.93 7.67
C GLY A 28 -11.42 13.23 6.31
N THR A 29 -12.61 12.70 6.01
CA THR A 29 -12.84 11.91 4.77
C THR A 29 -12.61 12.71 3.49
N SER A 30 -12.70 14.04 3.56
CA SER A 30 -12.38 14.95 2.45
C SER A 30 -10.94 15.51 2.49
N ALA A 31 -10.13 15.15 3.49
CA ALA A 31 -8.74 15.56 3.58
C ALA A 31 -7.87 14.56 2.81
N ALA A 32 -7.51 14.94 1.58
CA ALA A 32 -6.68 14.12 0.71
C ALA A 32 -5.20 14.39 0.92
N LEU A 33 -4.36 13.41 0.61
CA LEU A 33 -2.91 13.55 0.48
C LEU A 33 -2.55 13.63 -1.01
N ASP A 34 -1.68 14.57 -1.36
CA ASP A 34 -0.96 14.63 -2.64
C ASP A 34 0.56 14.65 -2.34
N LEU A 35 1.21 13.51 -2.59
CA LEU A 35 2.60 13.28 -2.21
C LEU A 35 3.51 13.31 -3.44
N ASN A 36 4.11 14.48 -3.72
CA ASN A 36 5.05 14.67 -4.82
C ASN A 36 6.52 14.49 -4.41
N ALA A 37 6.82 14.51 -3.10
CA ALA A 37 8.15 14.31 -2.55
C ALA A 37 8.11 13.41 -1.31
N ALA A 38 9.25 12.79 -0.98
CA ALA A 38 9.28 11.72 0.01
C ALA A 38 8.92 12.19 1.43
N ILE A 39 8.16 11.36 2.16
CA ILE A 39 8.09 11.43 3.62
C ILE A 39 9.17 10.53 4.19
N THR A 40 9.97 11.08 5.11
CA THR A 40 11.05 10.37 5.79
C THR A 40 10.96 10.64 7.30
N ASN A 41 11.50 9.72 8.11
CA ASN A 41 11.69 9.90 9.54
C ASN A 41 10.43 10.26 10.37
N ALA A 42 9.23 10.01 9.85
CA ALA A 42 7.99 10.20 10.60
C ALA A 42 7.69 8.98 11.49
N SER A 43 7.12 9.19 12.67
CA SER A 43 6.80 8.06 13.55
C SER A 43 5.63 7.22 13.00
N SER A 44 4.71 7.84 12.25
CA SER A 44 3.62 7.15 11.55
C SER A 44 2.99 8.08 10.53
N LEU A 45 2.23 7.51 9.60
CA LEU A 45 1.38 8.24 8.66
C LEU A 45 -0.04 7.68 8.70
N SER A 46 -1.05 8.54 8.84
CA SER A 46 -2.45 8.15 8.70
C SER A 46 -3.20 9.18 7.85
N VAL A 47 -3.84 8.72 6.78
CA VAL A 47 -4.65 9.54 5.87
C VAL A 47 -6.09 9.01 5.86
N SER A 48 -7.05 9.88 6.16
CA SER A 48 -8.48 9.52 6.17
C SER A 48 -9.12 9.59 4.77
N GLY A 49 -8.75 10.59 3.95
CA GLY A 49 -9.24 10.75 2.59
C GLY A 49 -8.40 10.00 1.55
N ALA A 50 -8.59 10.36 0.27
CA ALA A 50 -7.82 9.80 -0.83
C ALA A 50 -6.32 10.13 -0.70
N SER A 51 -5.45 9.28 -1.22
CA SER A 51 -4.00 9.54 -1.27
C SER A 51 -3.48 9.36 -2.69
N ASP A 52 -2.81 10.38 -3.22
CA ASP A 52 -1.93 10.25 -4.36
C ASP A 52 -0.50 10.01 -3.85
N LEU A 53 0.09 8.86 -4.19
CA LEU A 53 1.44 8.47 -3.83
C LEU A 53 2.36 8.57 -5.05
N GLY A 54 2.97 9.75 -5.22
CA GLY A 54 4.01 10.03 -6.21
C GLY A 54 5.44 9.85 -5.68
N ALA A 55 5.62 9.56 -4.39
CA ALA A 55 6.94 9.42 -3.77
C ALA A 55 6.97 8.39 -2.64
N ASN A 56 8.18 8.07 -2.18
CA ASN A 56 8.42 7.10 -1.11
C ASN A 56 7.92 7.60 0.25
N VAL A 57 7.53 6.65 1.10
CA VAL A 57 7.16 6.93 2.50
C VAL A 57 7.96 6.02 3.42
N THR A 58 8.74 6.62 4.32
CA THR A 58 9.48 5.91 5.37
C THR A 58 9.01 6.38 6.73
N THR A 59 8.49 5.45 7.53
CA THR A 59 8.08 5.67 8.92
C THR A 59 8.75 4.67 9.85
N SER A 60 8.87 4.99 11.15
CA SER A 60 9.28 3.98 12.14
C SER A 60 8.11 3.10 12.57
N GLY A 61 6.90 3.69 12.67
CA GLY A 61 5.64 3.01 12.98
C GLY A 61 4.77 2.75 11.75
N THR A 62 3.47 2.61 11.98
CA THR A 62 2.47 2.19 10.97
C THR A 62 2.22 3.25 9.89
N GLN A 63 1.80 2.78 8.72
CA GLN A 63 1.25 3.61 7.64
C GLN A 63 -0.18 3.17 7.34
N THR A 64 -1.14 4.09 7.38
CA THR A 64 -2.57 3.79 7.16
C THR A 64 -3.14 4.73 6.10
N TYR A 65 -3.64 4.14 5.02
CA TYR A 65 -4.33 4.83 3.94
C TYR A 65 -5.78 4.38 3.94
N THR A 66 -6.66 5.22 4.48
CA THR A 66 -8.07 4.85 4.68
C THR A 66 -8.90 5.01 3.41
N GLY A 67 -8.70 6.11 2.68
CA GLY A 67 -9.35 6.33 1.40
C GLY A 67 -8.66 5.60 0.24
N ALA A 68 -9.20 5.78 -0.96
CA ALA A 68 -8.61 5.23 -2.18
C ALA A 68 -7.19 5.78 -2.39
N VAL A 69 -6.29 4.90 -2.82
CA VAL A 69 -4.92 5.27 -3.18
C VAL A 69 -4.75 5.23 -4.69
N THR A 70 -4.13 6.28 -5.20
CA THR A 70 -3.66 6.38 -6.59
C THR A 70 -2.13 6.42 -6.56
N LEU A 71 -1.49 5.60 -7.39
CA LEU A 71 -0.06 5.64 -7.61
C LEU A 71 0.21 6.51 -8.84
N SER A 72 0.74 7.72 -8.65
CA SER A 72 1.20 8.59 -9.75
C SER A 72 2.64 8.27 -10.17
N ALA A 73 3.44 7.68 -9.27
CA ALA A 73 4.77 7.13 -9.52
C ALA A 73 4.87 5.70 -8.99
N SER A 74 6.08 5.15 -8.90
CA SER A 74 6.36 3.82 -8.35
C SER A 74 6.96 3.90 -6.95
N PRO A 75 6.16 4.08 -5.88
CA PRO A 75 6.70 4.34 -4.55
C PRO A 75 7.22 3.07 -3.86
N THR A 76 8.19 3.30 -2.98
CA THR A 76 8.60 2.36 -1.93
C THR A 76 8.05 2.82 -0.57
N LEU A 77 7.30 1.95 0.10
CA LEU A 77 6.73 2.21 1.43
C LEU A 77 7.46 1.36 2.47
N THR A 78 8.05 2.01 3.48
CA THR A 78 8.94 1.36 4.46
C THR A 78 8.49 1.66 5.89
N THR A 79 8.40 0.62 6.72
CA THR A 79 8.21 0.75 8.18
C THR A 79 9.34 0.05 8.92
N THR A 80 9.51 0.30 10.23
CA THR A 80 10.41 -0.52 11.06
C THR A 80 9.64 -1.70 11.67
N SER A 81 9.26 -2.65 10.81
CA SER A 81 8.47 -3.85 11.18
C SER A 81 7.06 -3.56 11.71
N ASN A 82 6.40 -2.55 11.17
CA ASN A 82 5.02 -2.19 11.49
C ASN A 82 4.10 -2.37 10.27
N THR A 83 2.80 -2.40 10.52
CA THR A 83 1.81 -2.63 9.47
C THR A 83 1.66 -1.45 8.51
N ILE A 84 1.57 -1.75 7.22
CA ILE A 84 1.06 -0.86 6.17
C ILE A 84 -0.34 -1.33 5.79
N THR A 85 -1.34 -0.46 5.88
CA THR A 85 -2.74 -0.79 5.60
C THR A 85 -3.31 0.09 4.50
N PHE A 86 -3.86 -0.54 3.47
CA PHE A 86 -4.72 0.07 2.47
C PHE A 86 -6.16 -0.39 2.69
N SER A 87 -7.00 0.52 3.19
CA SER A 87 -8.39 0.18 3.56
C SER A 87 -9.37 0.24 2.38
N SER A 88 -8.93 0.72 1.22
CA SER A 88 -9.74 0.92 0.02
C SER A 88 -8.96 0.51 -1.22
N THR A 89 -9.41 0.90 -2.41
CA THR A 89 -8.79 0.52 -3.67
C THR A 89 -7.41 1.13 -3.84
N VAL A 90 -6.50 0.41 -4.50
CA VAL A 90 -5.20 0.94 -4.95
C VAL A 90 -5.09 0.77 -6.46
N ASN A 91 -4.86 1.86 -7.19
CA ASN A 91 -4.76 1.84 -8.66
C ASN A 91 -3.54 2.65 -9.12
N ALA A 92 -3.05 2.37 -10.33
CA ALA A 92 -2.23 3.36 -11.04
C ALA A 92 -3.08 4.58 -11.44
N VAL A 93 -2.43 5.71 -11.67
CA VAL A 93 -3.10 6.96 -12.07
C VAL A 93 -3.67 6.90 -13.49
N ASP A 94 -3.03 6.12 -14.37
CA ASP A 94 -3.37 6.00 -15.78
C ASP A 94 -3.04 4.59 -16.29
N ALA A 95 -3.23 4.36 -17.60
CA ALA A 95 -2.99 3.06 -18.22
C ALA A 95 -1.51 2.62 -18.27
N THR A 96 -0.58 3.48 -17.84
CA THR A 96 0.81 3.08 -17.61
C THR A 96 0.91 2.51 -16.21
N ASP A 97 1.25 1.24 -16.11
CA ASP A 97 1.37 0.55 -14.83
C ASP A 97 2.41 1.23 -13.90
N ARG A 98 2.16 1.17 -12.58
CA ARG A 98 3.08 1.65 -11.55
C ARG A 98 3.44 0.53 -10.59
N ASP A 99 4.72 0.44 -10.25
CA ASP A 99 5.20 -0.54 -9.28
C ASP A 99 4.91 -0.06 -7.86
N LEU A 100 4.72 -1.01 -6.95
CA LEU A 100 4.59 -0.72 -5.53
C LEU A 100 5.53 -1.65 -4.77
N THR A 101 6.51 -1.06 -4.10
CA THR A 101 7.51 -1.82 -3.34
C THR A 101 7.29 -1.61 -1.86
N PHE A 102 7.34 -2.69 -1.08
CA PHE A 102 7.42 -2.62 0.36
C PHE A 102 8.89 -2.77 0.77
N GLY A 103 9.41 -1.75 1.45
CA GLY A 103 10.82 -1.68 1.83
C GLY A 103 11.18 -2.60 2.99
N SER A 104 12.38 -2.42 3.55
CA SER A 104 12.91 -3.23 4.66
C SER A 104 11.96 -3.33 5.85
N GLY A 105 11.93 -4.48 6.51
CA GLY A 105 11.12 -4.71 7.70
C GLY A 105 10.55 -6.12 7.70
N SER A 106 9.83 -6.46 8.77
CA SER A 106 9.11 -7.73 8.92
C SER A 106 7.63 -7.49 9.26
N GLY A 107 7.11 -6.32 8.88
CA GLY A 107 5.73 -5.93 9.15
C GLY A 107 4.75 -6.59 8.21
N ASN A 108 3.47 -6.35 8.46
CA ASN A 108 2.41 -6.82 7.56
C ASN A 108 2.08 -5.72 6.54
N VAL A 109 1.71 -6.14 5.34
CA VAL A 109 1.09 -5.28 4.35
C VAL A 109 -0.30 -5.83 4.06
N ILE A 110 -1.33 -5.01 4.23
CA ILE A 110 -2.71 -5.45 4.14
C ILE A 110 -3.46 -4.58 3.13
N PHE A 111 -3.94 -5.21 2.07
CA PHE A 111 -4.93 -4.66 1.17
C PHE A 111 -6.30 -5.22 1.54
N THR A 112 -7.19 -4.37 2.03
CA THR A 112 -8.57 -4.79 2.31
C THR A 112 -9.49 -4.62 1.10
N GLY A 113 -9.19 -3.62 0.25
CA GLY A 113 -9.90 -3.37 -1.01
C GLY A 113 -9.15 -3.93 -2.22
N ALA A 114 -9.81 -3.86 -3.37
CA ALA A 114 -9.27 -4.38 -4.63
C ALA A 114 -8.09 -3.55 -5.16
N VAL A 115 -7.17 -4.22 -5.85
CA VAL A 115 -5.95 -3.62 -6.39
C VAL A 115 -5.99 -3.69 -7.92
N GLY A 116 -5.72 -2.56 -8.56
CA GLY A 116 -5.62 -2.44 -10.02
C GLY A 116 -6.94 -2.64 -10.77
N THR A 117 -8.08 -2.27 -10.17
CA THR A 117 -9.40 -2.46 -10.80
C THR A 117 -9.68 -1.47 -11.93
N THR A 118 -9.19 -0.24 -11.81
CA THR A 118 -9.38 0.81 -12.82
C THR A 118 -8.21 0.87 -13.77
N TYR A 119 -7.00 0.91 -13.21
CA TYR A 119 -5.74 0.81 -13.94
C TYR A 119 -4.82 -0.13 -13.17
N ASN A 120 -4.23 -1.07 -13.89
CA ASN A 120 -3.41 -2.14 -13.34
C ASN A 120 -2.17 -1.59 -12.62
N LEU A 121 -1.67 -2.35 -11.64
CA LEU A 121 -0.33 -2.12 -11.11
C LEU A 121 0.71 -2.87 -11.95
N GLY A 122 1.96 -2.44 -11.84
CA GLY A 122 3.09 -3.11 -12.45
C GLY A 122 3.51 -4.31 -11.60
N THR A 123 4.68 -4.22 -11.00
CA THR A 123 5.16 -5.18 -10.01
C THR A 123 4.79 -4.73 -8.61
N ILE A 124 4.08 -5.59 -7.87
CA ILE A 124 3.94 -5.47 -6.43
C ILE A 124 5.04 -6.30 -5.79
N THR A 125 5.97 -5.64 -5.09
CA THR A 125 7.13 -6.30 -4.48
C THR A 125 6.97 -6.34 -2.97
N ASP A 126 6.86 -7.56 -2.42
CA ASP A 126 7.04 -7.82 -0.99
C ASP A 126 8.49 -8.23 -0.70
N ILE A 127 8.92 -8.20 0.55
CA ILE A 127 10.28 -8.58 0.95
C ILE A 127 10.29 -9.71 1.98
N ALA A 128 11.45 -10.33 2.16
CA ALA A 128 11.61 -11.42 3.11
C ALA A 128 11.28 -11.02 4.55
N GLY A 129 10.52 -11.88 5.23
CA GLY A 129 10.07 -11.66 6.61
C GLY A 129 8.78 -10.84 6.74
N GLN A 130 8.25 -10.26 5.66
CA GLN A 130 6.94 -9.64 5.65
C GLN A 130 5.82 -10.62 5.34
N THR A 131 4.59 -10.18 5.61
CA THR A 131 3.37 -10.86 5.19
C THR A 131 2.54 -9.89 4.35
N LEU A 132 2.39 -10.19 3.06
CA LEU A 132 1.52 -9.46 2.13
C LEU A 132 0.16 -10.16 2.05
N THR A 133 -0.89 -9.48 2.50
CA THR A 133 -2.27 -9.99 2.49
C THR A 133 -3.14 -9.22 1.50
N PHE A 134 -3.77 -9.94 0.58
CA PHE A 134 -4.83 -9.42 -0.28
C PHE A 134 -6.19 -9.97 0.16
N SER A 135 -7.13 -9.09 0.51
CA SER A 135 -8.49 -9.49 0.93
C SER A 135 -9.53 -9.34 -0.18
N ASP A 136 -9.11 -8.86 -1.36
CA ASP A 136 -9.97 -8.66 -2.52
C ASP A 136 -9.21 -8.96 -3.82
N ALA A 137 -9.88 -8.78 -4.98
CA ALA A 137 -9.30 -9.02 -6.29
C ALA A 137 -8.03 -8.17 -6.53
N VAL A 138 -7.08 -8.74 -7.27
CA VAL A 138 -5.81 -8.09 -7.60
C VAL A 138 -5.57 -8.22 -9.10
N THR A 139 -5.29 -7.09 -9.74
CA THR A 139 -4.81 -7.00 -11.11
C THR A 139 -3.52 -6.20 -11.12
N ALA A 140 -2.44 -6.88 -11.48
CA ALA A 140 -1.10 -6.32 -11.66
C ALA A 140 -0.33 -7.19 -12.65
N ASN A 141 0.82 -6.75 -13.14
CA ASN A 141 1.65 -7.57 -14.02
C ASN A 141 2.30 -8.72 -13.23
N THR A 142 2.86 -8.42 -12.06
CA THR A 142 3.57 -9.41 -11.25
C THR A 142 3.44 -9.12 -9.77
N ILE A 143 3.26 -10.17 -8.96
CA ILE A 143 3.54 -10.14 -7.53
C ILE A 143 4.89 -10.81 -7.34
N ALA A 144 5.92 -10.01 -7.05
CA ALA A 144 7.25 -10.49 -6.71
C ALA A 144 7.33 -10.66 -5.20
N ASN A 145 7.02 -11.86 -4.72
CA ASN A 145 6.98 -12.13 -3.30
C ASN A 145 8.31 -12.73 -2.83
N TYR A 146 8.80 -12.25 -1.70
CA TYR A 146 9.95 -12.81 -0.98
C TYR A 146 9.58 -13.15 0.47
N GLY A 147 8.38 -12.80 0.94
CA GLY A 147 7.87 -13.08 2.28
C GLY A 147 6.76 -14.13 2.26
N THR A 148 5.71 -13.89 3.05
CA THR A 148 4.50 -14.70 3.03
C THR A 148 3.42 -13.99 2.21
N LEU A 149 2.87 -14.66 1.21
CA LEU A 149 1.76 -14.16 0.41
C LEU A 149 0.46 -14.83 0.86
N LEU A 150 -0.47 -14.02 1.34
CA LEU A 150 -1.75 -14.47 1.87
C LEU A 150 -2.93 -13.95 1.06
N PHE A 151 -3.85 -14.85 0.73
CA PHE A 151 -5.14 -14.50 0.13
C PHE A 151 -6.26 -14.73 1.16
N ASN A 152 -6.96 -13.65 1.52
CA ASN A 152 -8.05 -13.64 2.49
C ASN A 152 -9.38 -13.46 1.77
N ALA A 153 -9.91 -14.53 1.20
CA ALA A 153 -11.10 -14.49 0.35
C ALA A 153 -12.38 -14.73 1.16
N ASN A 154 -13.15 -13.66 1.41
CA ASN A 154 -14.52 -13.76 1.94
C ASN A 154 -15.58 -14.08 0.85
N ALA A 155 -15.18 -14.07 -0.41
CA ALA A 155 -15.91 -14.43 -1.62
C ALA A 155 -14.90 -14.78 -2.72
N ALA A 156 -15.34 -15.32 -3.86
CA ALA A 156 -14.45 -15.60 -4.99
C ALA A 156 -13.67 -14.32 -5.41
N LYS A 157 -12.35 -14.39 -5.37
CA LYS A 157 -11.44 -13.30 -5.76
C LYS A 157 -10.61 -13.75 -6.96
N THR A 158 -10.48 -12.89 -7.96
CA THR A 158 -9.57 -13.13 -9.09
C THR A 158 -8.23 -12.48 -8.79
N ILE A 159 -7.17 -13.29 -8.90
CA ILE A 159 -5.79 -12.84 -8.85
C ILE A 159 -5.23 -13.04 -10.26
N SER A 160 -5.16 -11.95 -11.02
CA SER A 160 -4.66 -11.95 -12.40
C SER A 160 -3.13 -11.85 -12.58
N PRO A 161 -2.33 -11.37 -11.60
CA PRO A 161 -0.87 -11.28 -11.76
C PRO A 161 -0.17 -12.63 -11.92
N ALA A 162 0.98 -12.61 -12.60
CA ALA A 162 1.98 -13.65 -12.40
C ALA A 162 2.52 -13.57 -10.96
N ILE A 163 2.59 -14.69 -10.24
CA ILE A 163 3.24 -14.74 -8.93
C ILE A 163 4.64 -15.33 -9.14
N THR A 164 5.67 -14.54 -8.83
CA THR A 164 7.05 -15.02 -8.85
C THR A 164 7.43 -15.47 -7.46
N ASP A 165 7.73 -16.75 -7.32
CA ASP A 165 8.34 -17.31 -6.12
C ASP A 165 9.86 -17.05 -6.14
N ASN A 166 10.32 -16.13 -5.30
CA ASN A 166 11.74 -15.82 -5.18
C ASN A 166 12.47 -16.66 -4.10
N GLY A 167 12.03 -17.89 -3.88
CA GLY A 167 12.73 -18.93 -3.10
C GLY A 167 12.48 -18.90 -1.59
N THR A 168 11.88 -17.83 -1.08
CA THR A 168 11.42 -17.70 0.31
C THR A 168 9.91 -17.54 0.40
N THR A 169 9.19 -17.67 -0.72
CA THR A 169 7.74 -17.45 -0.75
C THR A 169 7.00 -18.59 -0.08
N THR A 170 6.16 -18.26 0.90
CA THR A 170 5.08 -19.13 1.34
C THR A 170 3.78 -18.56 0.78
N ILE A 171 3.09 -19.31 -0.09
CA ILE A 171 1.73 -18.95 -0.56
C ILE A 171 0.74 -19.71 0.32
N GLN A 172 -0.16 -19.00 1.00
CA GLN A 172 -1.21 -19.61 1.80
C GLN A 172 -2.56 -18.92 1.55
N VAL A 173 -3.60 -19.73 1.38
CA VAL A 173 -4.99 -19.27 1.34
C VAL A 173 -5.56 -19.40 2.76
N ILE A 174 -5.92 -18.29 3.41
CA ILE A 174 -6.31 -18.29 4.83
C ILE A 174 -7.80 -18.59 5.02
N SER A 175 -8.63 -18.18 4.05
CA SER A 175 -10.07 -18.35 4.08
C SER A 175 -10.53 -18.69 2.68
N ASN A 176 -11.14 -19.86 2.53
CA ASN A 176 -11.79 -20.28 1.30
C ASN A 176 -13.19 -20.79 1.64
N THR A 177 -14.22 -20.14 1.11
CA THR A 177 -15.61 -20.60 1.19
C THR A 177 -16.00 -21.48 -0.01
N ASP A 178 -15.12 -21.63 -0.99
CA ASP A 178 -15.27 -22.55 -2.11
C ASP A 178 -14.91 -23.97 -1.67
N SER A 179 -15.86 -24.90 -1.75
CA SER A 179 -15.68 -26.30 -1.36
C SER A 179 -14.67 -27.08 -2.22
N ASN A 180 -14.13 -26.47 -3.28
CA ASN A 180 -13.28 -27.15 -4.27
C ASN A 180 -11.78 -26.90 -4.12
N ILE A 181 -11.34 -26.11 -3.14
CA ILE A 181 -9.91 -25.87 -2.91
C ILE A 181 -9.62 -26.10 -1.42
N SER A 182 -8.84 -27.16 -1.15
CA SER A 182 -8.28 -27.50 0.16
C SER A 182 -6.91 -26.89 0.34
#